data_AF-A0A5B2VJP0-F1
#
_entry.id   AF-A0A5B2VJP0-F1
#
_cell.length_a   1.000
_cell.length_b   1.000
_cell.length_c   1.000
_cell.angle_alpha   90.00
_cell.angle_beta   90.00
_cell.angle_gamma   90.00
#
_symmetry.space_group_name_H-M   'P 1'
#
loop_
_entity.id
_entity.type
_entity.pdbx_description
1 polymer ?
#
loop_
_entity_poly.entity_id
_entity_poly.type
_entity_poly.pdbx_seq_one_letter_code
_entity_poly.pdbx_strand_id
1 'polypeptide(L)' 'MEEIKNILAQKDITIEKLIECFDLVKANGDVAAIKFDGERTRNQYTVFISFPNKGREIIRSDGEDLRAALINVLNEYIG' A
#
# COMPACT_ATOMS: atom_id res chain seq x y z
N MET A 1 -1.09 -9.53 -9.65
CA MET A 1 -0.97 -8.10 -10.06
C MET A 1 -2.20 -7.60 -10.81
N GLU A 2 -2.77 -8.36 -11.75
CA GLU A 2 -3.98 -7.93 -12.49
C GLU A 2 -5.18 -7.63 -11.59
N GLU A 3 -5.35 -8.43 -10.53
CA GLU A 3 -6.42 -8.21 -9.55
C GLU A 3 -6.27 -6.88 -8.78
N ILE A 4 -5.03 -6.49 -8.42
CA ILE A 4 -4.75 -5.19 -7.81
C ILE A 4 -5.11 -4.06 -8.80
N LYS A 5 -4.77 -4.20 -10.09
CA LYS A 5 -5.14 -3.24 -11.13
C LYS A 5 -6.66 -3.08 -11.25
N ASN A 6 -7.39 -4.19 -11.25
CA ASN A 6 -8.86 -4.20 -11.33
C ASN A 6 -9.51 -3.51 -10.13
N ILE A 7 -8.96 -3.72 -8.93
CA ILE A 7 -9.42 -3.04 -7.72
C ILE A 7 -9.16 -1.53 -7.82
N LEU A 8 -7.94 -1.11 -8.18
CA LEU A 8 -7.56 0.30 -8.28
C LEU A 8 -8.33 1.07 -9.38
N ALA A 9 -8.87 0.38 -10.39
CA ALA A 9 -9.70 0.99 -11.43
C ALA A 9 -11.14 1.29 -10.97
N GLN A 10 -11.56 0.83 -9.79
CA GLN A 10 -12.91 1.08 -9.26
C GLN A 10 -13.06 2.54 -8.84
N LYS A 11 -14.18 3.16 -9.27
CA LYS A 11 -14.47 4.58 -9.02
C LYS A 11 -14.56 4.91 -7.52
N ASP A 12 -15.15 4.01 -6.73
CA ASP A 12 -15.44 4.21 -5.31
C ASP A 12 -14.72 3.17 -4.43
N ILE A 13 -13.41 3.01 -4.68
CA ILE A 13 -12.58 2.08 -3.91
C ILE A 13 -12.51 2.47 -2.43
N THR A 14 -12.84 1.50 -1.57
CA THR A 14 -12.80 1.63 -0.11
C THR A 14 -11.42 1.29 0.47
N ILE A 15 -11.18 1.64 1.73
CA ILE A 15 -9.92 1.32 2.42
C ILE A 15 -9.77 -0.19 2.58
N GLU A 16 -10.87 -0.92 2.85
CA GLU A 16 -10.87 -2.37 2.98
C GLU A 16 -10.39 -3.04 1.68
N LYS A 17 -10.82 -2.54 0.52
CA LYS A 17 -10.34 -3.02 -0.79
C LYS A 17 -8.87 -2.72 -1.03
N LEU A 18 -8.37 -1.57 -0.57
CA LEU A 18 -6.94 -1.27 -0.62
C LEU A 18 -6.13 -2.18 0.31
N ILE A 19 -6.67 -2.56 1.47
CA ILE A 19 -6.05 -3.51 2.40
C ILE A 19 -6.06 -4.94 1.81
N GLU A 20 -7.13 -5.35 1.12
CA GLU A 20 -7.16 -6.63 0.39
C GLU A 20 -6.01 -6.72 -0.64
N CYS A 21 -5.67 -5.62 -1.31
CA CYS A 21 -4.51 -5.58 -2.19
C CYS A 21 -3.18 -5.88 -1.45
N PHE A 22 -3.06 -5.54 -0.16
CA PHE A 22 -1.87 -5.85 0.62
C PHE A 22 -1.75 -7.35 0.90
N ASP A 23 -2.88 -8.06 1.02
CA ASP A 23 -2.86 -9.51 1.13
C ASP A 23 -2.43 -10.17 -0.20
N LEU A 24 -2.82 -9.58 -1.33
CA LEU A 24 -2.31 -9.99 -2.65
C LEU A 24 -0.81 -9.73 -2.82
N VAL A 25 -0.29 -8.63 -2.26
CA VAL A 25 1.17 -8.35 -2.22
C VAL A 25 1.88 -9.43 -1.40
N LYS A 26 1.36 -9.77 -0.21
CA LYS A 26 1.91 -10.86 0.63
C LYS A 26 1.89 -12.21 -0.08
N ALA A 27 0.82 -12.52 -0.80
CA ALA A 27 0.71 -13.75 -1.59
C ALA A 27 1.77 -13.86 -2.70
N ASN A 28 2.31 -12.73 -3.18
CA ASN A 28 3.42 -12.69 -4.14
C ASN A 28 4.82 -12.80 -3.49
N GLY A 29 4.88 -13.10 -2.18
CA GLY A 29 6.13 -13.24 -1.42
C GLY A 29 6.80 -11.91 -1.06
N ASP A 30 6.09 -10.79 -1.21
CA ASP A 30 6.56 -9.46 -0.81
C ASP A 30 5.98 -9.10 0.57
N VAL A 31 6.53 -8.07 1.22
CA VAL A 31 6.04 -7.62 2.52
C VAL A 31 5.34 -6.28 2.34
N ALA A 32 4.12 -6.16 2.87
CA ALA A 32 3.36 -4.91 2.86
C ALA A 32 3.01 -4.51 4.29
N ALA A 33 3.22 -3.24 4.65
CA ALA A 33 3.04 -2.74 6.01
C ALA A 33 2.43 -1.33 6.03
N ILE A 34 1.59 -1.10 7.05
CA ILE A 34 0.98 0.19 7.37
C ILE A 34 1.39 0.51 8.80
N LYS A 35 2.06 1.64 9.00
CA LYS A 35 2.49 2.12 10.31
C LYS A 35 1.73 3.41 10.64
N PHE A 36 1.22 3.47 11.87
CA PHE A 36 0.54 4.62 12.43
C PHE A 36 1.57 5.37 13.28
N ASP A 37 2.15 6.45 12.74
CA ASP A 37 3.26 7.21 13.33
C ASP A 37 2.80 8.41 14.15
N GLY A 38 1.52 8.73 14.08
CA GLY A 38 0.93 9.92 14.69
C GLY A 38 1.06 10.02 16.21
N GLU A 39 1.37 11.22 16.70
CA GLU A 39 0.98 11.63 18.06
C GLU A 39 -0.54 11.81 18.14
N ARG A 40 -1.13 11.85 19.34
CA ARG A 40 -2.59 11.95 19.56
C ARG A 40 -3.31 13.07 18.77
N THR A 41 -2.58 14.05 18.26
CA THR A 41 -3.10 15.24 17.57
C THR A 41 -2.80 15.30 16.06
N ARG A 42 -2.01 14.37 15.51
CA ARG A 42 -1.69 14.31 14.08
C ARG A 42 -1.84 12.89 13.56
N ASN A 43 -2.63 12.70 12.50
CA ASN A 43 -2.68 11.43 11.80
C ASN A 43 -1.49 11.40 10.83
N GLN A 44 -0.44 10.66 11.16
CA GLN A 44 0.67 10.42 10.26
C GLN A 44 0.81 8.92 10.01
N TYR A 45 0.93 8.55 8.74
CA TYR A 45 1.04 7.19 8.28
C TYR A 45 2.32 7.01 7.47
N THR A 46 2.99 5.89 7.71
CA THR A 46 4.02 5.37 6.81
C THR A 46 3.50 4.06 6.23
N VAL A 47 3.38 3.99 4.91
CA VAL A 47 2.96 2.79 4.18
C VAL A 47 4.11 2.35 3.28
N PHE A 48 4.45 1.06 3.30
CA PHE A 48 5.54 0.57 2.46
C PHE A 48 5.36 -0.88 1.98
N ILE A 49 6.03 -1.20 0.87
CA ILE A 49 6.18 -2.55 0.33
C ILE A 49 7.67 -2.86 0.14
N SER A 50 8.15 -3.97 0.72
CA SER A 50 9.53 -4.42 0.56
C SER A 50 9.62 -5.79 -0.14
N PHE A 51 10.76 -6.01 -0.80
CA PHE A 51 10.96 -7.12 -1.74
C PHE A 51 12.15 -8.00 -1.31
N PRO A 52 12.00 -8.83 -0.26
CA PRO A 52 13.12 -9.53 0.36
C PRO A 52 13.92 -10.42 -0.61
N ASN A 53 13.28 -10.95 -1.65
CA ASN A 53 13.89 -11.91 -2.57
C ASN A 53 14.12 -11.36 -3.99
N LYS A 54 13.91 -10.06 -4.23
CA LYS A 54 13.88 -9.51 -5.60
C LYS A 54 14.92 -8.42 -5.88
N GLY A 55 15.72 -8.02 -4.88
CA GLY A 55 16.74 -6.97 -5.04
C GLY A 55 16.18 -5.61 -5.47
N ARG A 56 14.87 -5.39 -5.28
CA ARG A 56 14.16 -4.16 -5.63
C ARG A 56 14.13 -3.24 -4.41
N GLU A 57 14.23 -1.94 -4.64
CA GLU A 57 14.09 -0.91 -3.60
C GLU A 57 12.71 -0.95 -2.94
N ILE A 58 12.63 -0.52 -1.69
CA ILE A 58 11.38 -0.44 -0.94
C ILE A 58 10.51 0.68 -1.54
N ILE A 59 9.27 0.36 -1.85
CA ILE A 59 8.25 1.37 -2.18
C ILE A 59 7.73 1.93 -0.87
N ARG A 60 7.69 3.26 -0.72
CA ARG A 60 7.25 3.91 0.52
C ARG A 60 6.47 5.19 0.22
N SER A 61 5.40 5.40 0.97
CA SER A 61 4.64 6.66 1.00
C SER A 61 4.36 7.05 2.45
N ASP A 62 4.73 8.28 2.78
CA ASP A 62 4.47 8.90 4.09
C ASP A 62 3.45 10.04 3.90
N GLY A 63 2.50 10.19 4.81
CA GLY A 63 1.50 11.27 4.70
C GLY A 63 0.45 11.26 5.79
N GLU A 64 -0.49 12.20 5.71
CA GLU A 64 -1.60 12.35 6.67
C GLU A 64 -2.91 11.70 6.21
N ASP A 65 -2.96 11.24 4.94
CA ASP A 65 -4.09 10.53 4.35
C ASP A 65 -3.68 9.08 4.06
N LEU A 66 -4.22 8.15 4.84
CA LEU A 66 -3.99 6.71 4.68
C LEU A 66 -4.41 6.22 3.29
N ARG A 67 -5.56 6.68 2.78
CA ARG A 67 -6.07 6.23 1.47
C ARG A 67 -5.12 6.67 0.36
N ALA A 68 -4.66 7.90 0.39
CA ALA A 68 -3.68 8.40 -0.58
C ALA A 68 -2.37 7.61 -0.51
N ALA A 69 -1.85 7.37 0.70
CA ALA A 69 -0.61 6.61 0.89
C ALA A 69 -0.72 5.16 0.37
N LEU A 70 -1.84 4.48 0.63
CA LEU A 70 -2.13 3.13 0.11
C LEU A 70 -2.17 3.10 -1.42
N ILE A 71 -2.88 4.04 -2.05
CA ILE A 71 -2.99 4.13 -3.51
C ILE A 71 -1.62 4.36 -4.15
N ASN A 72 -0.82 5.26 -3.59
CA ASN A 72 0.51 5.58 -4.10
C ASN A 72 1.42 4.35 -4.15
N VAL A 73 1.54 3.63 -3.03
CA VAL A 73 2.42 2.45 -2.99
C VAL A 73 1.91 1.30 -3.87
N LEU A 74 0.58 1.13 -3.98
CA LEU A 74 0.02 0.08 -4.82
C LEU A 74 0.20 0.39 -6.30
N ASN A 75 0.05 1.65 -6.71
CA ASN A 75 0.32 2.09 -8.09
C ASN A 75 1.79 1.85 -8.49
N GLU A 76 2.74 2.18 -7.60
CA GLU A 76 4.16 1.92 -7.86
C GLU A 76 4.49 0.42 -7.84
N TYR A 77 3.74 -0.38 -7.08
CA TYR A 77 3.94 -1.83 -7.04
C TYR A 77 3.57 -2.52 -8.36
N ILE A 78 2.47 -2.08 -9.00
CA ILE A 78 1.95 -2.65 -10.25
C ILE A 78 2.53 -2.03 -11.53
N GLY A 79 3.19 -0.87 -11.40
CA GLY A 79 3.92 -0.19 -12.47
C GLY A 79 5.22 -0.90 -12.79
#